data_AF-A0A9P6RLN7-F1
#
_entry.id   AF-A0A9P6RLN7-F1
#
_cell.length_a   1.000
_cell.length_b   1.000
_cell.length_c   1.000
_cell.angle_alpha   90.00
_cell.angle_beta   90.00
_cell.angle_gamma   90.00
#
_symmetry.space_group_name_H-M   'P 1'
#
loop_
_entity.id
_entity.type
_entity.pdbx_description
1 polymer ?
#
loop_
_entity_poly.entity_id
_entity_poly.type
_entity_poly.pdbx_seq_one_letter_code
_entity_poly.pdbx_strand_id
1 'polypeptide(L)'
;MSRHYQSEITQFIHQLKQQQPALEEAQRRGRMLLWDKSPLNLDERARQQTSRIQQKPYNFNVLDIPMTAVTRQYLEYVEQIRNHNLELAAEYLLMAAMLIEIKARMLLPVKKAAPDAEAEDPRAELVRRLLEYEQMKLTALKLDQLPQLGRDFLRANIYIAPCLAPRWPEVSMEDLRTAWAELMKRAKLVEHHRITRAELSHP
;
A
#
# COMPACT_ATOMS: atom_id res chain seq x y z
N MET A 1 4.98 -33.28 -14.48
CA MET A 1 5.50 -32.09 -15.18
C MET A 1 4.38 -31.06 -15.22
N SER A 2 4.40 -30.05 -14.33
CA SER A 2 3.37 -29.00 -14.31
C SER A 2 3.71 -27.95 -15.35
N ARG A 3 2.84 -27.73 -16.33
CA ARG A 3 3.02 -26.67 -17.33
C ARG A 3 2.74 -25.34 -16.64
N HIS A 4 3.76 -24.49 -16.52
CA HIS A 4 3.58 -23.11 -16.08
C HIS A 4 2.65 -22.40 -17.05
N TYR A 5 1.41 -22.14 -16.63
CA TYR A 5 0.48 -21.33 -17.40
C TYR A 5 0.94 -19.87 -17.35
N GLN A 6 1.19 -19.28 -18.52
CA GLN A 6 1.33 -17.84 -18.70
C GLN A 6 0.15 -17.35 -19.54
N SER A 7 -0.50 -16.28 -19.08
CA SER A 7 -1.59 -15.64 -19.84
C SER A 7 -1.05 -14.99 -21.11
N GLU A 8 -1.91 -14.89 -22.13
CA GLU A 8 -1.60 -14.23 -23.41
C GLU A 8 -1.14 -12.78 -23.21
N ILE A 9 -1.73 -12.07 -22.23
CA ILE A 9 -1.33 -10.71 -21.85
C ILE A 9 0.13 -10.68 -21.35
N THR A 10 0.52 -11.67 -20.56
CA THR A 10 1.89 -11.77 -20.02
C THR A 10 2.89 -12.03 -21.14
N GLN A 11 2.55 -12.94 -22.06
CA GLN A 11 3.39 -13.23 -23.24
C GLN A 11 3.51 -12.00 -24.16
N PHE A 12 2.41 -11.30 -24.41
CA PHE A 12 2.38 -10.07 -25.17
C PHE A 12 3.28 -8.99 -24.55
N ILE A 13 3.20 -8.77 -23.24
CA ILE A 13 4.08 -7.81 -22.55
C ILE A 13 5.56 -8.22 -22.66
N HIS A 14 5.87 -9.51 -22.55
CA HIS A 14 7.24 -9.98 -22.71
C HIS A 14 7.77 -9.76 -24.13
N GLN A 15 6.96 -10.05 -25.15
CA GLN A 15 7.31 -9.80 -26.55
C GLN A 15 7.48 -8.31 -26.84
N LEU A 16 6.58 -7.47 -26.31
CA LEU A 16 6.65 -6.02 -26.44
C LEU A 16 7.94 -5.46 -25.82
N LYS A 17 8.34 -5.97 -24.65
CA LYS A 17 9.60 -5.59 -23.98
C LYS A 17 10.84 -6.05 -24.75
N GLN A 18 10.79 -7.19 -25.45
CA GLN A 18 11.89 -7.62 -26.33
C GLN A 18 12.03 -6.71 -27.55
N GLN A 19 10.91 -6.26 -28.13
CA GLN A 19 10.91 -5.36 -29.28
C GLN A 19 11.26 -3.91 -28.91
N GLN A 20 10.89 -3.46 -27.71
CA GLN A 20 11.15 -2.11 -27.21
C GLN A 20 11.75 -2.14 -25.79
N PRO A 21 13.08 -2.33 -25.68
CA PRO A 21 13.74 -2.38 -24.36
C PRO A 21 13.66 -1.04 -23.60
N ALA A 22 13.55 0.09 -24.30
CA ALA A 22 13.42 1.43 -23.70
C ALA A 22 12.00 1.77 -23.23
N LEU A 23 11.00 0.92 -23.52
CA LEU A 23 9.59 1.19 -23.20
C LEU A 23 9.36 1.33 -21.70
N GLU A 24 9.99 0.48 -20.89
CA GLU A 24 9.85 0.55 -19.43
C GLU A 24 10.42 1.85 -18.85
N GLU A 25 11.53 2.34 -19.39
CA GLU A 25 12.13 3.59 -18.95
C GLU A 25 11.26 4.78 -19.34
N ALA A 26 10.70 4.78 -20.55
CA ALA A 26 9.75 5.80 -20.99
C ALA A 26 8.46 5.78 -20.15
N GLN A 27 7.93 4.59 -19.84
CA GLN A 27 6.77 4.43 -18.97
C GLN A 27 7.08 4.87 -17.54
N ARG A 28 8.25 4.52 -16.99
CA ARG A 28 8.69 4.99 -15.67
C ARG A 28 8.85 6.50 -15.62
N ARG A 29 9.49 7.12 -16.63
CA ARG A 29 9.62 8.58 -16.71
C ARG A 29 8.26 9.26 -16.80
N GLY A 30 7.36 8.77 -17.65
CA GLY A 30 6.00 9.32 -17.77
C GLY A 30 5.19 9.18 -16.49
N ARG A 31 5.26 8.03 -15.82
CA ARG A 31 4.61 7.82 -14.52
C ARG A 31 5.20 8.70 -13.43
N MET A 32 6.52 8.90 -13.40
CA MET A 32 7.19 9.74 -12.41
C MET A 32 6.81 11.22 -12.51
N LEU A 33 6.36 11.69 -13.67
CA LEU A 33 5.92 13.08 -13.87
C LEU A 33 4.53 13.38 -13.28
N LEU A 34 3.61 12.42 -13.28
CA LEU A 34 2.18 12.66 -12.98
C LEU A 34 1.56 11.71 -11.95
N TRP A 35 2.13 10.52 -11.74
CA TRP A 35 1.46 9.40 -11.06
C TRP A 35 2.27 8.77 -9.91
N ASP A 36 3.59 8.69 -10.03
CA ASP A 36 4.42 8.14 -8.96
C ASP A 36 4.79 9.25 -7.96
N LYS A 37 4.40 9.08 -6.71
CA LYS A 37 4.85 9.93 -5.60
C LYS A 37 6.33 9.61 -5.33
N SER A 38 7.16 10.64 -5.12
CA SER A 38 8.57 10.45 -4.75
C SER A 38 8.70 9.52 -3.54
N PRO A 39 9.69 8.60 -3.53
CA PRO A 39 9.86 7.67 -2.42
C PRO A 39 10.08 8.44 -1.12
N LEU A 40 9.26 8.14 -0.12
CA LEU A 40 9.34 8.75 1.21
C LEU A 40 10.51 8.14 1.97
N ASN A 41 11.43 8.97 2.46
CA ASN A 41 12.46 8.50 3.37
C ASN A 41 11.81 7.94 4.65
N LEU A 42 12.40 6.91 5.28
CA LEU A 42 11.86 6.32 6.51
C LEU A 42 11.63 7.40 7.60
N ASP A 43 12.55 8.35 7.70
CA ASP A 43 12.48 9.48 8.63
C ASP A 43 11.34 10.47 8.28
N GLU A 44 11.10 10.72 6.99
CA GLU A 44 10.01 11.59 6.53
C GLU A 44 8.65 10.96 6.79
N ARG A 45 8.54 9.64 6.61
CA ARG A 45 7.33 8.88 6.93
C ARG A 45 7.00 8.93 8.41
N ALA A 46 8.00 8.79 9.28
CA ALA A 46 7.81 8.94 10.72
C ALA A 46 7.29 10.34 11.04
N ARG A 47 7.92 11.39 10.49
CA ARG A 47 7.48 12.79 10.67
C ARG A 47 6.05 13.03 10.17
N GLN A 48 5.66 12.45 9.03
CA GLN A 48 4.31 12.56 8.49
C GLN A 48 3.27 11.83 9.35
N GLN A 49 3.61 10.65 9.87
CA GLN A 49 2.74 9.92 10.80
C GLN A 49 2.57 10.69 12.12
N THR A 50 3.65 11.25 12.67
CA THR A 50 3.62 12.04 13.90
C THR A 50 2.92 13.39 13.72
N SER A 51 3.06 14.01 12.54
CA SER A 51 2.44 15.30 12.21
C SER A 51 1.01 15.17 11.66
N ARG A 52 0.44 13.95 11.66
CA ARG A 52 -0.88 13.71 11.11
C ARG A 52 -1.93 14.32 12.02
N ILE A 53 -2.35 15.54 11.69
CA ILE A 53 -3.43 16.23 12.38
C ILE A 53 -4.70 15.39 12.19
N GLN A 54 -5.29 14.98 13.32
CA GLN A 54 -6.57 14.32 13.34
C GLN A 54 -7.60 15.34 12.83
N GLN A 55 -8.11 15.15 11.61
CA GLN A 55 -9.15 16.01 11.07
C GLN A 55 -10.34 15.90 12.02
N LYS A 56 -10.68 16.99 12.70
CA LYS A 56 -11.90 17.05 13.51
C LYS A 56 -13.06 16.78 12.57
N PRO A 57 -13.85 15.71 12.78
CA PRO A 57 -15.04 15.51 11.99
C PRO A 57 -15.96 16.71 12.25
N TYR A 58 -16.36 17.40 11.18
CA TYR A 58 -17.50 18.29 11.28
C TYR A 58 -18.71 17.37 11.46
N ASN A 59 -19.34 17.42 12.64
CA ASN A 59 -20.59 16.72 12.92
C ASN A 59 -21.71 17.39 12.13
N PHE A 60 -21.75 17.12 10.82
CA PHE A 60 -22.80 17.54 9.93
C PHE A 60 -23.80 16.40 9.81
N ASN A 61 -25.02 16.60 10.30
CA ASN A 61 -26.08 15.63 10.05
C ASN A 61 -26.49 15.75 8.57
N VAL A 62 -26.08 14.79 7.75
CA VAL A 62 -26.40 14.79 6.31
C VAL A 62 -27.93 14.70 6.08
N LEU A 63 -28.72 14.30 7.08
CA LEU A 63 -30.19 14.31 7.02
C LEU A 63 -30.80 15.71 7.23
N ASP A 64 -30.04 16.67 7.74
CA ASP A 64 -30.49 18.03 8.02
C ASP A 64 -29.62 19.10 7.34
N ILE A 65 -29.55 19.01 6.01
CA ILE A 65 -28.80 19.96 5.19
C ILE A 65 -29.57 21.28 5.08
N PRO A 66 -29.01 22.41 5.53
CA PRO A 66 -29.63 23.73 5.34
C PRO A 66 -29.44 24.18 3.88
N MET A 67 -30.30 23.67 2.99
CA MET A 67 -30.17 23.86 1.54
C MET A 67 -30.05 25.34 1.13
N THR A 68 -30.79 26.24 1.77
CA THR A 68 -30.68 27.68 1.49
C THR A 68 -29.27 28.22 1.71
N ALA A 69 -28.60 27.80 2.79
CA ALA A 69 -27.25 28.25 3.12
C ALA A 69 -26.20 27.58 2.22
N VAL A 70 -26.32 26.27 2.01
CA VAL A 70 -25.39 25.48 1.19
C VAL A 70 -25.45 25.91 -0.27
N THR A 71 -26.64 26.06 -0.86
CA THR A 71 -26.79 26.52 -2.24
C THR A 71 -26.18 27.91 -2.43
N ARG A 72 -26.34 28.82 -1.45
CA ARG A 72 -25.73 30.16 -1.51
C ARG A 72 -24.20 30.07 -1.49
N GLN A 73 -23.62 29.36 -0.53
CA GLN A 73 -22.16 29.20 -0.42
C GLN A 73 -21.58 28.54 -1.68
N TYR A 74 -22.28 27.54 -2.23
CA TYR A 74 -21.84 26.87 -3.45
C TYR A 74 -21.83 27.83 -4.64
N LEU A 75 -22.88 28.63 -4.84
CA LEU A 75 -22.93 29.62 -5.91
C LEU A 75 -21.86 30.71 -5.75
N GLU A 76 -21.63 31.21 -4.53
CA GLU A 76 -20.54 32.16 -4.24
C GLU A 76 -19.17 31.58 -4.64
N TYR A 77 -18.92 30.30 -4.36
CA TYR A 77 -17.70 29.61 -4.77
C TYR A 77 -17.59 29.44 -6.29
N VAL A 78 -18.66 29.07 -6.98
CA VAL A 78 -18.66 28.97 -8.46
C VAL A 78 -18.36 30.33 -9.10
N GLU A 79 -18.93 31.41 -8.57
CA GLU A 79 -18.66 32.77 -9.05
C GLU A 79 -17.19 33.16 -8.87
N GLN A 80 -16.56 32.79 -7.74
CA GLN A 80 -15.13 33.01 -7.51
C GLN A 80 -14.26 32.28 -8.53
N ILE A 81 -14.58 31.01 -8.82
CA ILE A 81 -13.85 30.22 -9.82
C ILE A 81 -14.06 30.82 -11.21
N ARG A 82 -15.30 31.18 -11.58
CA ARG A 82 -15.62 31.72 -12.91
C ARG A 82 -14.79 32.94 -13.26
N ASN A 83 -14.45 33.77 -12.28
CA ASN A 83 -13.62 34.96 -12.48
C ASN A 83 -12.16 34.65 -12.85
N HIS A 84 -11.69 33.42 -12.62
CA HIS A 84 -10.30 33.01 -12.85
C HIS A 84 -10.17 31.86 -13.87
N ASN A 85 -11.15 30.95 -13.94
CA ASN A 85 -11.12 29.78 -14.80
C ASN A 85 -12.56 29.36 -15.20
N LEU A 86 -12.96 29.74 -16.41
CA LEU A 86 -14.30 29.48 -16.93
C LEU A 86 -14.52 28.00 -17.29
N GLU A 87 -13.48 27.29 -17.73
CA GLU A 87 -13.54 25.86 -18.04
C GLU A 87 -13.80 25.04 -16.77
N LEU A 88 -13.05 25.32 -15.70
CA LEU A 88 -13.29 24.69 -14.40
C LEU A 88 -14.68 25.04 -13.87
N ALA A 89 -15.13 26.29 -13.99
CA ALA A 89 -16.47 26.69 -13.53
C ALA A 89 -17.59 25.90 -14.22
N ALA A 90 -17.42 25.52 -15.50
CA ALA A 90 -18.41 24.75 -16.24
C ALA A 90 -18.68 23.36 -15.62
N GLU A 91 -17.66 22.72 -15.03
CA GLU A 91 -17.81 21.43 -14.34
C GLU A 91 -18.74 21.52 -13.11
N TYR A 92 -18.85 22.70 -12.51
CA TYR A 92 -19.63 22.94 -11.29
C TYR A 92 -21.10 23.28 -11.56
N LEU A 93 -21.47 23.59 -12.80
CA LEU A 93 -22.81 24.05 -13.16
C LEU A 93 -23.90 23.01 -12.95
N LEU A 94 -23.61 21.73 -13.20
CA LEU A 94 -24.59 20.64 -13.00
C LEU A 94 -25.05 20.57 -11.54
N MET A 95 -24.09 20.62 -10.62
CA MET A 95 -24.37 20.62 -9.18
C MET A 95 -25.03 21.91 -8.73
N ALA A 96 -24.67 23.07 -9.30
CA ALA A 96 -25.36 24.34 -9.05
C ALA A 96 -26.86 24.25 -9.43
N ALA A 97 -27.16 23.74 -10.62
CA ALA A 97 -28.53 23.55 -11.10
C ALA A 97 -29.32 22.61 -10.18
N MET A 98 -28.72 21.48 -9.78
CA MET A 98 -29.32 20.52 -8.86
C MET A 98 -29.61 21.15 -7.48
N LEU A 99 -28.67 21.91 -6.90
CA LEU A 99 -28.86 22.58 -5.61
C LEU A 99 -29.94 23.67 -5.66
N ILE A 100 -30.06 24.39 -6.78
CA ILE A 100 -31.13 25.38 -7.02
C ILE A 100 -32.47 24.68 -7.13
N GLU A 101 -32.54 23.57 -7.87
CA GLU A 101 -33.76 22.78 -8.04
C GLU A 101 -34.27 22.24 -6.70
N ILE A 102 -33.40 21.61 -5.92
CA ILE A 102 -33.75 21.07 -4.59
C ILE A 102 -34.27 22.20 -3.70
N LYS A 103 -33.56 23.35 -3.65
CA LYS A 103 -34.02 24.52 -2.90
C LYS A 103 -35.39 25.00 -3.36
N ALA A 104 -35.64 25.07 -4.67
CA ALA A 104 -36.92 25.50 -5.21
C ALA A 104 -38.04 24.53 -4.82
N ARG A 105 -37.84 23.21 -4.98
CA ARG A 105 -38.80 22.17 -4.58
C ARG A 105 -39.13 22.24 -3.09
N MET A 106 -38.15 22.52 -2.23
CA MET A 106 -38.34 22.67 -0.79
C MET A 106 -39.13 23.94 -0.41
N LEU A 107 -39.07 24.99 -1.21
CA LEU A 107 -39.79 26.25 -0.96
C LEU A 107 -41.21 26.24 -1.54
N LEU A 108 -41.50 25.32 -2.48
CA LEU A 108 -42.81 25.21 -3.09
C LEU A 108 -43.83 24.58 -2.13
N PRO A 109 -45.08 25.04 -2.13
CA PRO A 109 -46.13 24.43 -1.32
C PRO A 109 -46.36 22.98 -1.76
N VAL A 110 -46.35 22.07 -0.79
CA VAL A 110 -46.59 20.64 -1.02
C VAL A 110 -47.99 20.47 -1.59
N LYS A 111 -48.10 19.98 -2.83
CA LYS A 111 -49.39 19.58 -3.39
C LYS A 111 -49.97 18.51 -2.48
N LYS A 112 -51.23 18.66 -2.03
CA LYS A 112 -51.92 17.64 -1.23
C LYS A 112 -51.83 16.31 -1.99
N ALA A 113 -50.98 15.42 -1.50
CA ALA A 113 -50.78 14.10 -2.08
C ALA A 113 -52.06 13.26 -1.86
N ALA A 114 -52.27 12.26 -2.71
CA ALA A 114 -53.26 11.22 -2.42
C ALA A 114 -52.94 10.58 -1.05
N PRO A 115 -53.95 10.10 -0.29
CA PRO A 115 -53.79 9.72 1.12
C PRO A 115 -52.68 8.70 1.43
N ASP A 116 -52.21 7.94 0.44
CA ASP A 116 -51.20 6.88 0.58
C ASP A 116 -49.84 7.18 -0.09
N ALA A 117 -49.60 8.39 -0.59
CA ALA A 117 -48.33 8.74 -1.24
C ALA A 117 -47.42 9.55 -0.30
N GLU A 118 -46.40 8.89 0.27
CA GLU A 118 -45.29 9.59 0.93
C GLU A 118 -44.50 10.39 -0.11
N ALA A 119 -44.41 11.70 0.07
CA ALA A 119 -43.58 12.55 -0.76
C ALA A 119 -42.11 12.30 -0.42
N GLU A 120 -41.32 11.86 -1.40
CA GLU A 120 -39.88 11.68 -1.25
C GLU A 120 -39.21 13.02 -0.92
N ASP A 121 -38.28 13.03 0.05
CA ASP A 121 -37.50 14.22 0.37
C ASP A 121 -36.72 14.65 -0.89
N PRO A 122 -36.89 15.89 -1.40
CA PRO A 122 -36.18 16.36 -2.59
C PRO A 122 -34.65 16.30 -2.45
N ARG A 123 -34.11 16.18 -1.23
CA ARG A 123 -32.68 16.04 -0.95
C ARG A 123 -32.15 14.61 -1.04
N ALA A 124 -33.02 13.59 -1.13
CA ALA A 124 -32.65 12.18 -0.95
C ALA A 124 -31.50 11.73 -1.87
N GLU A 125 -31.54 12.10 -3.15
CA GLU A 125 -30.49 11.76 -4.10
C GLU A 125 -29.15 12.42 -3.75
N LEU A 126 -29.16 13.70 -3.34
CA LEU A 126 -27.96 14.41 -2.92
C LEU A 126 -27.33 13.74 -1.69
N VAL A 127 -28.15 13.44 -0.68
CA VAL A 127 -27.71 12.77 0.55
C VAL A 127 -27.05 11.43 0.22
N ARG A 128 -27.69 10.63 -0.64
CA ARG A 128 -27.14 9.35 -1.08
C ARG A 128 -25.77 9.51 -1.74
N ARG A 129 -25.64 10.42 -2.71
CA ARG A 129 -24.37 10.68 -3.40
C ARG A 129 -23.28 11.16 -2.45
N LEU A 130 -23.62 11.98 -1.45
CA LEU A 130 -22.67 12.46 -0.44
C LEU A 130 -22.16 11.32 0.45
N LEU A 131 -23.03 10.41 0.89
CA LEU A 131 -22.64 9.24 1.68
C LEU A 131 -21.76 8.28 0.87
N GLU A 132 -22.12 8.02 -0.39
CA GLU A 132 -21.30 7.21 -1.30
C GLU A 132 -19.92 7.83 -1.50
N TYR A 133 -19.86 9.15 -1.75
CA TYR A 133 -18.60 9.88 -1.87
C TYR A 133 -17.76 9.83 -0.59
N GLU A 134 -18.37 10.03 0.58
CA GLU A 134 -17.68 9.96 1.87
C GLU A 134 -17.07 8.58 2.09
N GLN A 135 -17.83 7.51 1.83
CA GLN A 135 -17.35 6.14 1.93
C GLN A 135 -16.16 5.90 0.99
N MET A 136 -16.28 6.35 -0.27
CA MET A 136 -15.22 6.22 -1.27
C MET A 136 -13.96 6.98 -0.85
N LYS A 137 -14.12 8.21 -0.36
CA LYS A 137 -13.04 9.08 0.11
C LYS A 137 -12.31 8.47 1.30
N LEU A 138 -13.05 7.96 2.30
CA LEU A 138 -12.46 7.29 3.46
C LEU A 138 -11.70 6.03 3.06
N THR A 139 -12.23 5.26 2.11
CA THR A 139 -11.58 4.06 1.59
C THR A 139 -10.30 4.40 0.83
N ALA A 140 -10.34 5.40 -0.06
CA ALA A 140 -9.15 5.88 -0.77
C ALA A 140 -8.07 6.38 0.20
N LEU A 141 -8.46 7.10 1.25
CA LEU A 141 -7.54 7.57 2.27
C LEU A 141 -6.93 6.41 3.10
N LYS A 142 -7.70 5.36 3.39
CA LYS A 142 -7.17 4.12 4.01
C LYS A 142 -6.19 3.41 3.09
N LEU A 143 -6.51 3.31 1.80
CA LEU A 143 -5.63 2.69 0.80
C LEU A 143 -4.31 3.45 0.65
N ASP A 144 -4.33 4.78 0.61
CA ASP A 144 -3.10 5.60 0.46
C ASP A 144 -2.12 5.42 1.64
N GLN A 145 -2.64 5.06 2.83
CA GLN A 145 -1.82 4.78 4.02
C GLN A 145 -1.13 3.43 3.99
N LEU A 146 -1.57 2.50 3.14
CA LEU A 146 -0.95 1.19 3.06
C LEU A 146 0.48 1.34 2.50
N PRO A 147 1.45 0.58 3.05
CA PRO A 147 2.80 0.61 2.54
C PRO A 147 2.83 0.12 1.08
N GLN A 148 3.40 0.92 0.20
CA GLN A 148 3.49 0.62 -1.23
C GLN A 148 4.93 0.21 -1.61
N LEU A 149 5.05 -0.95 -2.27
CA LEU A 149 6.33 -1.43 -2.80
C LEU A 149 6.87 -0.45 -3.84
N GLY A 150 8.15 -0.09 -3.74
CA GLY A 150 8.81 0.89 -4.62
C GLY A 150 8.61 2.35 -4.20
N ARG A 151 7.66 2.65 -3.30
CA ARG A 151 7.49 3.97 -2.68
C ARG A 151 8.01 3.98 -1.24
N ASP A 152 7.52 3.03 -0.44
CA ASP A 152 7.73 2.99 1.01
C ASP A 152 8.71 1.90 1.43
N PHE A 153 8.84 0.82 0.65
CA PHE A 153 9.80 -0.24 0.89
C PHE A 153 10.24 -0.91 -0.42
N LEU A 154 11.44 -1.48 -0.42
CA LEU A 154 11.98 -2.23 -1.54
C LEU A 154 12.01 -3.72 -1.19
N ARG A 155 11.76 -4.57 -2.19
CA ARG A 155 11.94 -6.01 -2.05
C ARG A 155 13.41 -6.33 -2.25
N ALA A 156 14.09 -6.83 -1.22
CA ALA A 156 15.44 -7.33 -1.35
C ALA A 156 15.42 -8.61 -2.22
N ASN A 157 16.02 -8.53 -3.40
CA ASN A 157 16.33 -9.71 -4.21
C ASN A 157 17.78 -10.06 -3.96
N ILE A 158 18.00 -11.02 -3.06
CA ILE A 158 19.32 -11.56 -2.79
C ILE A 158 19.43 -12.81 -3.65
N TYR A 159 20.38 -12.81 -4.58
CA TYR A 159 20.79 -14.03 -5.23
C TYR A 159 21.51 -14.88 -4.18
N ILE A 160 20.80 -15.83 -3.58
CA ILE A 160 21.43 -16.89 -2.82
C ILE A 160 22.02 -17.81 -3.88
N ALA A 161 23.33 -17.67 -4.12
CA ALA A 161 24.05 -18.67 -4.89
C ALA A 161 23.69 -20.03 -4.28
N PRO A 162 23.21 -21.00 -5.09
CA PRO A 162 22.94 -22.33 -4.56
C PRO A 162 24.21 -22.75 -3.83
N CYS A 163 24.06 -23.00 -2.53
CA CYS A 163 25.16 -23.46 -1.70
C CYS A 163 25.82 -24.59 -2.48
N LEU A 164 27.10 -24.40 -2.83
CA LEU A 164 27.87 -25.43 -3.51
C LEU A 164 27.66 -26.68 -2.66
N ALA A 165 26.94 -27.67 -3.20
CA ALA A 165 26.62 -28.88 -2.46
C ALA A 165 27.91 -29.33 -1.76
N PRO A 166 27.88 -29.60 -0.44
CA PRO A 166 29.11 -29.91 0.29
C PRO A 166 29.85 -30.99 -0.49
N ARG A 167 31.01 -30.64 -1.05
CA ARG A 167 31.87 -31.61 -1.71
C ARG A 167 32.46 -32.45 -0.60
N TRP A 168 31.84 -33.60 -0.37
CA TRP A 168 32.43 -34.61 0.50
C TRP A 168 33.79 -34.98 -0.10
N PRO A 169 34.87 -35.02 0.70
CA PRO A 169 36.14 -35.51 0.22
C PRO A 169 35.96 -36.94 -0.29
N GLU A 170 36.66 -37.29 -1.37
CA GLU A 170 36.75 -38.69 -1.80
C GLU A 170 37.59 -39.43 -0.74
N VAL A 171 36.90 -40.18 0.13
CA VAL A 171 37.55 -40.96 1.19
C VAL A 171 37.64 -42.40 0.72
N SER A 172 38.87 -42.92 0.67
CA SER A 172 39.11 -44.34 0.44
C SER A 172 39.08 -45.13 1.75
N MET A 173 38.93 -46.45 1.66
CA MET A 173 38.99 -47.31 2.85
C MET A 173 40.38 -47.27 3.53
N GLU A 174 41.42 -46.97 2.77
CA GLU A 174 42.78 -46.80 3.28
C GLU A 174 42.90 -45.57 4.19
N ASP A 175 42.24 -44.47 3.82
CA ASP A 175 42.22 -43.23 4.63
C ASP A 175 41.52 -43.43 5.97
N LEU A 176 40.43 -44.22 5.99
CA LEU A 176 39.75 -44.58 7.24
C LEU A 176 40.64 -45.48 8.11
N ARG A 177 41.37 -46.41 7.50
CA ARG A 177 42.31 -47.30 8.20
C ARG A 177 43.46 -46.52 8.83
N THR A 178 44.04 -45.55 8.13
CA THR A 178 45.13 -44.71 8.64
C THR A 178 44.63 -43.79 9.76
N ALA A 179 43.49 -43.12 9.57
CA ALA A 179 42.87 -42.28 10.60
C ALA A 179 42.55 -43.07 11.88
N TRP A 180 42.03 -44.30 11.74
CA TRP A 180 41.76 -45.18 12.88
C TRP A 180 43.05 -45.62 13.58
N ALA A 181 44.10 -45.96 12.83
CA ALA A 181 45.39 -46.31 13.41
C ALA A 181 46.04 -45.13 14.17
N GLU A 182 45.92 -43.91 13.65
CA GLU A 182 46.36 -42.69 14.36
C GLU A 182 45.55 -42.44 15.62
N LEU A 183 44.23 -42.62 15.58
CA LEU A 183 43.36 -42.49 16.75
C LEU A 183 43.78 -43.48 17.84
N MET A 184 44.03 -44.75 17.50
CA MET A 184 44.48 -45.77 18.44
C MET A 184 45.86 -45.47 19.03
N LYS A 185 46.78 -44.91 18.24
CA LYS A 185 48.09 -44.44 18.74
C LYS A 185 47.93 -43.30 19.74
N ARG A 186 47.09 -42.31 19.43
CA ARG A 186 46.79 -41.19 20.34
C ARG A 186 46.08 -41.67 21.59
N ALA A 187 45.12 -42.58 21.49
CA ALA A 187 44.41 -43.13 22.65
C ALA A 187 45.37 -43.82 23.63
N LYS A 188 46.34 -44.59 23.12
CA LYS A 188 47.42 -45.19 23.94
C LYS A 188 48.32 -44.16 24.63
N LEU A 189 48.55 -43.02 23.99
CA LEU A 189 49.33 -41.91 24.58
C LEU A 189 48.55 -41.15 25.67
N VAL A 190 47.22 -41.24 25.68
CA VAL A 190 46.35 -40.58 26.68
C VAL A 190 46.09 -41.48 27.90
N GLU A 191 46.54 -42.74 27.91
CA GLU A 191 46.53 -43.59 29.10
C GLU A 191 47.54 -43.10 30.16
N HIS A 192 47.09 -42.12 30.93
CA HIS A 192 47.46 -41.77 32.30
C HIS A 192 48.88 -42.12 32.79
N HIS A 193 49.79 -41.15 32.79
CA HIS A 193 50.80 -41.06 33.86
C HIS A 193 50.08 -40.70 35.18
N ARG A 194 49.82 -41.70 36.03
CA ARG A 194 49.48 -41.47 37.45
C ARG A 194 50.74 -40.95 38.15
N ILE A 195 50.84 -39.63 38.34
CA ILE A 195 51.86 -39.05 39.23
C ILE A 195 51.42 -39.39 40.66
N THR A 196 52.04 -40.40 41.27
CA THR A 196 51.92 -40.65 42.70
C THR A 196 52.65 -39.54 43.45
N ARG A 197 51.90 -38.78 44.26
CA ARG A 197 52.43 -37.76 45.15
C ARG A 197 53.17 -38.48 46.27
N ALA A 198 54.50 -38.52 46.21
CA ALA A 198 55.31 -38.99 47.33
C ALA A 198 55.12 -38.03 48.52
N GLU A 199 54.72 -38.58 49.66
CA GLU A 199 54.55 -37.85 50.91
C GLU A 199 55.90 -37.30 51.38
N LEU A 200 55.97 -35.98 51.57
CA LEU A 200 57.04 -35.32 52.29
C LEU A 200 56.95 -35.76 53.76
N SER A 201 57.83 -36.67 54.18
CA SER A 201 58.11 -36.91 55.60
C SER A 201 59.38 -36.14 55.98
N HIS A 202 59.21 -35.24 56.95
CA HIS A 202 60.24 -34.47 57.63
C HIS A 202 61.08 -35.36 58.56
N PRO A 203 62.27 -34.91 58.98
CA PRO A 203 62.40 -34.00 60.14
C PRO A 203 62.90 -32.60 59.79
#